data_AF-A0A370GMC8-F1
#
_entry.id   AF-A0A370GMC8-F1
#
_cell.length_a   1.000
_cell.length_b   1.000
_cell.length_c   1.000
_cell.angle_alpha   90.00
_cell.angle_beta   90.00
_cell.angle_gamma   90.00
#
_symmetry.space_group_name_H-M   'P 1'
#
loop_
_entity.id
_entity.type
_entity.pdbx_description
1 polymer ?
#
loop_
_entity_poly.entity_id
_entity_poly.type
_entity_poly.pdbx_seq_one_letter_code
_entity_poly.pdbx_strand_id
1 'polypeptide(L)'
;MSAVFEFADTHPRSAALLAGASVVDEPSAQRMARQAATICTDALSRALAPYPVAGAQHGWLVTAEVVAIAQACARDWALTGKPLPKSEAIATTTGLCWTGLAGIRRVPKRPVPADD
;
A
#
# COMPACT_ATOMS: atom_id res chain seq x y z
N MET A 1 8.46 2.20 1.40
CA MET A 1 7.31 3.05 1.01
C MET A 1 7.67 4.12 -0.03
N SER A 2 8.73 4.92 0.18
CA SER A 2 9.05 6.08 -0.68
C SER A 2 9.09 5.80 -2.18
N ALA A 3 9.72 4.71 -2.63
CA ALA A 3 9.82 4.37 -4.05
C ALA A 3 8.45 4.16 -4.73
N VAL A 4 7.49 3.54 -4.03
CA VAL A 4 6.14 3.29 -4.57
C VAL A 4 5.34 4.59 -4.66
N PHE A 5 5.47 5.46 -3.64
CA PHE A 5 4.86 6.79 -3.66
C PHE A 5 5.47 7.70 -4.73
N GLU A 6 6.79 7.64 -4.93
CA GLU A 6 7.48 8.37 -6.00
C GLU A 6 7.01 7.90 -7.38
N PHE A 7 6.88 6.59 -7.60
CA PHE A 7 6.33 6.04 -8.83
C PHE A 7 4.89 6.52 -9.08
N ALA A 8 4.02 6.49 -8.06
CA ALA A 8 2.65 6.96 -8.20
C ALA A 8 2.56 8.48 -8.42
N ASP A 9 3.49 9.26 -7.85
CA ASP A 9 3.58 10.71 -8.01
C ASP A 9 3.95 11.08 -9.45
N THR A 10 4.96 10.40 -9.99
CA THR A 10 5.52 10.63 -11.33
C THR A 10 4.69 9.99 -12.45
N HIS A 11 4.03 8.86 -12.17
CA HIS A 11 3.30 8.07 -13.17
C HIS A 11 1.88 7.70 -12.67
N PRO A 12 1.02 8.67 -12.35
CA PRO A 12 -0.28 8.41 -11.70
C PRO A 12 -1.21 7.51 -12.53
N ARG A 13 -1.20 7.67 -13.86
CA ARG A 13 -1.98 6.82 -14.78
C ARG A 13 -1.48 5.38 -14.80
N SER A 14 -0.15 5.17 -14.78
CA SER A 14 0.44 3.83 -14.73
C SER A 14 0.18 3.14 -13.40
N ALA A 15 0.26 3.88 -12.29
CA ALA A 15 -0.10 3.38 -10.96
C ALA A 15 -1.59 2.97 -10.89
N ALA A 16 -2.48 3.77 -11.49
CA ALA A 16 -3.89 3.44 -11.58
C ALA A 16 -4.14 2.18 -12.44
N LEU A 17 -3.47 2.07 -13.60
CA LEU A 17 -3.59 0.92 -14.49
C LEU A 17 -3.09 -0.38 -13.84
N LEU A 18 -1.94 -0.37 -13.17
CA LEU A 18 -1.39 -1.56 -12.50
C LEU A 18 -2.35 -2.12 -11.46
N ALA A 19 -3.02 -1.24 -10.71
CA ALA A 19 -3.96 -1.68 -9.70
C ALA A 19 -5.33 -2.06 -10.28
N GLY A 20 -5.81 -1.32 -11.28
CA GLY A 20 -7.06 -1.62 -11.99
C GLY A 20 -6.97 -2.90 -12.83
N ALA A 21 -5.79 -3.25 -13.32
CA ALA A 21 -5.54 -4.45 -14.12
C ALA A 21 -5.85 -5.77 -13.37
N SER A 22 -5.93 -5.75 -12.04
CA SER A 22 -6.40 -6.90 -11.26
C SER A 22 -7.91 -7.15 -11.35
N VAL A 23 -8.68 -6.14 -11.78
CA VAL A 23 -10.15 -6.12 -11.81
C VAL A 23 -10.71 -6.27 -13.23
N VAL A 24 -9.86 -6.15 -14.26
CA VAL A 24 -10.28 -6.29 -15.66
C VAL A 24 -10.32 -7.78 -16.06
N ASP A 25 -11.33 -8.21 -16.81
CA ASP A 25 -11.44 -9.53 -17.45
C ASP A 25 -10.49 -9.70 -18.65
N GLU A 26 -9.26 -9.20 -18.52
CA GLU A 26 -8.19 -9.34 -19.52
C GLU A 26 -7.02 -10.12 -18.90
N PRO A 27 -6.85 -11.41 -19.24
CA PRO A 27 -5.87 -12.27 -18.59
C PRO A 27 -4.42 -11.78 -18.71
N SER A 28 -4.08 -11.11 -19.81
CA SER A 28 -2.75 -10.54 -19.99
C SER A 28 -2.47 -9.40 -18.99
N ALA A 29 -3.44 -8.52 -18.77
CA ALA A 29 -3.36 -7.44 -17.82
C ALA A 29 -3.23 -7.96 -16.37
N GLN A 30 -4.06 -8.96 -16.00
CA GLN A 30 -3.97 -9.58 -14.69
C GLN A 30 -2.61 -10.24 -14.43
N ARG A 31 -2.05 -10.94 -15.43
CA ARG A 31 -0.71 -11.53 -15.32
C ARG A 31 0.37 -10.48 -15.11
N MET A 32 0.32 -9.37 -15.84
CA MET A 32 1.28 -8.27 -15.68
C MET A 32 1.20 -7.64 -14.29
N ALA A 33 -0.02 -7.38 -13.79
CA ALA A 33 -0.22 -6.83 -12.44
C ALA A 33 0.32 -7.77 -11.36
N ARG A 34 0.01 -9.07 -11.47
CA ARG A 34 0.54 -10.10 -10.55
C ARG A 34 2.06 -10.18 -10.61
N GLN A 35 2.65 -10.15 -11.80
CA GLN A 35 4.10 -10.20 -11.97
C GLN A 35 4.80 -8.99 -11.32
N ALA A 36 4.26 -7.78 -11.49
CA ALA A 36 4.80 -6.59 -10.83
C ALA A 36 4.74 -6.71 -9.29
N ALA A 37 3.62 -7.20 -8.74
CA ALA A 37 3.49 -7.46 -7.32
C ALA A 37 4.50 -8.51 -6.83
N THR A 38 4.65 -9.64 -7.54
CA THR A 38 5.62 -10.69 -7.22
C THR A 38 7.05 -10.16 -7.16
N ILE A 39 7.46 -9.33 -8.13
CA ILE A 39 8.81 -8.75 -8.15
C ILE A 39 9.05 -7.90 -6.89
N CYS A 40 8.09 -7.08 -6.48
CA CYS A 40 8.18 -6.28 -5.27
C CYS A 40 8.21 -7.14 -4.00
N THR A 41 7.37 -8.17 -3.91
CA THR A 41 7.33 -9.12 -2.79
C THR A 41 8.64 -9.89 -2.65
N ASP A 42 9.22 -10.35 -3.76
CA ASP A 42 10.49 -11.07 -3.75
C ASP A 42 11.65 -10.14 -3.33
N ALA A 43 11.63 -8.89 -3.77
CA ALA A 43 12.62 -7.89 -3.37
C ALA A 43 12.57 -7.61 -1.86
N LEU A 44 11.37 -7.43 -1.30
CA LEU A 44 11.20 -7.23 0.14
C LEU A 44 11.55 -8.50 0.93
N SER A 45 11.19 -9.68 0.43
CA SER A 45 11.55 -10.97 1.05
C SER A 45 13.06 -11.12 1.18
N ARG A 46 13.81 -10.80 0.12
CA ARG A 46 15.29 -10.81 0.15
C ARG A 46 15.86 -9.80 1.14
N ALA A 47 15.29 -8.60 1.22
CA ALA A 47 15.72 -7.59 2.18
C ALA A 47 15.48 -7.99 3.64
N LEU A 48 14.42 -8.78 3.89
CA LEU A 48 14.06 -9.28 5.22
C LEU A 48 14.71 -10.63 5.57
N ALA A 49 15.48 -11.25 4.66
CA ALA A 49 16.13 -12.54 4.92
C ALA A 49 16.96 -12.58 6.23
N PRO A 50 17.65 -11.51 6.66
CA PRO A 50 18.34 -11.49 7.96
C PRO A 50 17.42 -11.49 9.19
N TYR A 51 16.13 -11.23 9.01
CA TYR A 51 15.10 -11.09 10.06
C TYR A 51 14.00 -12.14 9.87
N PRO A 52 14.29 -13.43 10.14
CA PRO A 52 13.37 -14.51 9.81
C PRO A 52 12.07 -14.42 10.64
N VAL A 53 10.94 -14.45 9.94
CA VAL A 53 9.60 -14.57 10.52
C VAL A 53 9.33 -16.06 10.79
N ALA A 54 8.61 -16.38 11.87
CA ALA A 54 8.26 -17.76 12.20
C ALA A 54 7.38 -18.40 11.10
N GLY A 55 7.96 -19.36 10.36
CA GLY A 55 7.29 -20.10 9.28
C GLY A 55 7.36 -19.40 7.92
N ALA A 56 7.87 -20.12 6.91
CA ALA A 56 8.11 -19.57 5.57
C ALA A 56 6.83 -19.02 4.90
N GLN A 57 5.70 -19.71 5.06
CA GLN A 57 4.41 -19.24 4.51
C GLN A 57 3.93 -17.95 5.18
N HIS A 58 4.14 -17.79 6.49
CA HIS A 58 3.80 -16.56 7.21
C HIS A 58 4.69 -15.41 6.75
N GLY A 59 6.00 -15.64 6.58
CA GLY A 59 6.92 -14.62 6.09
C GLY A 59 6.57 -14.11 4.68
N TRP A 60 6.23 -15.02 3.77
CA TRP A 60 5.80 -14.63 2.43
C TRP A 60 4.49 -13.84 2.45
N LEU A 61 3.49 -14.30 3.20
CA LEU A 61 2.19 -13.62 3.30
C LEU A 61 2.35 -12.20 3.85
N VAL A 62 3.09 -12.03 4.96
CA VAL A 62 3.37 -10.71 5.54
C VAL A 62 4.04 -9.80 4.52
N THR A 63 5.02 -10.32 3.79
CA THR A 63 5.75 -9.55 2.77
C THR A 63 4.83 -9.11 1.63
N ALA A 64 4.00 -10.02 1.13
CA ALA A 64 3.04 -9.74 0.07
C ALA A 64 2.02 -8.68 0.48
N GLU A 65 1.49 -8.77 1.70
CA GLU A 65 0.51 -7.81 2.22
C GLU A 65 1.12 -6.42 2.45
N VAL A 66 2.36 -6.33 2.93
CA VAL A 66 3.06 -5.04 3.05
C VAL A 66 3.20 -4.35 1.69
N VAL A 67 3.54 -5.12 0.65
CA VAL A 67 3.63 -4.60 -0.74
C VAL A 67 2.26 -4.15 -1.24
N ALA A 68 1.22 -4.97 -1.03
CA ALA A 68 -0.14 -4.66 -1.46
C ALA A 68 -0.69 -3.38 -0.80
N ILE A 69 -0.52 -3.23 0.52
CA ILE A 69 -0.91 -2.01 1.26
C ILE A 69 -0.17 -0.80 0.70
N ALA A 70 1.14 -0.90 0.49
CA ALA A 70 1.94 0.20 -0.04
C ALA A 70 1.44 0.67 -1.42
N GLN A 71 1.16 -0.28 -2.32
CA GLN A 71 0.66 0.00 -3.67
C GLN A 71 -0.74 0.61 -3.64
N ALA A 72 -1.65 0.07 -2.82
CA ALA A 72 -3.00 0.58 -2.68
C ALA A 72 -3.00 2.03 -2.14
N CYS A 73 -2.28 2.30 -1.06
CA CYS A 73 -2.21 3.65 -0.48
C CYS A 73 -1.59 4.67 -1.45
N ALA A 74 -0.52 4.32 -2.16
CA ALA A 74 0.12 5.22 -3.13
C ALA A 74 -0.79 5.51 -4.33
N ARG A 75 -1.50 4.49 -4.84
CA ARG A 75 -2.50 4.65 -5.90
C ARG A 75 -3.62 5.58 -5.46
N ASP A 76 -4.23 5.29 -4.31
CA ASP A 76 -5.39 6.04 -3.84
C ASP A 76 -5.01 7.49 -3.55
N TRP A 77 -3.84 7.73 -2.96
CA TRP A 77 -3.28 9.07 -2.78
C TRP A 77 -3.12 9.81 -4.12
N ALA A 78 -2.57 9.17 -5.16
CA ALA A 78 -2.39 9.80 -6.47
C ALA A 78 -3.73 10.06 -7.18
N LEU A 79 -4.67 9.12 -7.14
CA LEU A 79 -5.97 9.20 -7.82
C LEU A 79 -6.92 10.21 -7.18
N THR A 80 -6.83 10.40 -5.86
CA THR A 80 -7.66 11.37 -5.12
C THR A 80 -7.13 12.80 -5.18
N GLY A 81 -6.14 13.07 -6.04
CA GLY A 81 -5.58 14.41 -6.21
C GLY A 81 -4.59 14.80 -5.13
N LYS A 82 -3.93 13.82 -4.48
CA LYS A 82 -2.87 14.02 -3.48
C LYS A 82 -3.35 14.87 -2.29
N PRO A 83 -4.37 14.40 -1.54
CA PRO A 83 -5.04 15.18 -0.48
C PRO A 83 -4.15 15.51 0.72
N LEU A 84 -3.00 14.83 0.84
CA LEU A 84 -1.98 15.07 1.85
C LEU A 84 -0.61 15.25 1.16
N PRO A 85 0.34 15.98 1.77
CA PRO A 85 1.73 15.99 1.32
C PRO A 85 2.28 14.56 1.20
N LYS A 86 3.12 14.31 0.18
CA LYS A 86 3.68 12.97 -0.09
C LYS A 86 4.38 12.37 1.13
N SER A 87 5.13 13.18 1.89
CA SER A 87 5.80 12.76 3.12
C SER A 87 4.83 12.29 4.20
N GLU A 88 3.69 12.95 4.37
CA GLU A 88 2.65 12.57 5.32
C GLU A 88 1.92 11.29 4.88
N ALA A 89 1.66 11.12 3.59
CA ALA A 89 1.07 9.90 3.05
C ALA A 89 2.01 8.69 3.23
N ILE A 90 3.32 8.89 3.00
CA ILE A 90 4.35 7.89 3.27
C ILE A 90 4.40 7.54 4.77
N ALA A 91 4.42 8.55 5.65
CA ALA A 91 4.47 8.35 7.10
C ALA A 91 3.22 7.59 7.59
N THR A 92 2.04 7.94 7.11
CA THR A 92 0.78 7.27 7.43
C THR A 92 0.80 5.80 7.02
N THR A 93 1.20 5.51 5.77
CA THR A 93 1.28 4.14 5.25
C THR A 93 2.32 3.31 5.98
N THR A 94 3.47 3.91 6.30
CA THR A 94 4.53 3.26 7.07
C THR A 94 4.06 2.94 8.49
N GLY A 95 3.37 3.88 9.15
CA GLY A 95 2.79 3.68 10.46
C GLY A 95 1.76 2.55 10.49
N LEU A 96 0.90 2.47 9.47
CA LEU A 96 -0.07 1.37 9.31
C LEU A 96 0.65 0.01 9.20
N CYS A 97 1.68 -0.12 8.37
CA CYS A 97 2.42 -1.37 8.24
C CYS A 97 3.23 -1.75 9.48
N TRP A 98 3.66 -0.77 10.27
CA TRP A 98 4.52 -1.01 11.45
C TRP A 98 3.73 -1.30 12.72
N THR A 99 2.66 -0.54 12.97
CA THR A 99 1.88 -0.59 14.22
C THR A 99 0.50 -1.20 14.04
N GLY A 100 0.12 -1.51 12.79
CA GLY A 100 -1.24 -1.92 12.45
C GLY A 100 -2.27 -0.85 12.80
N LEU A 101 -3.53 -1.27 12.91
CA LEU A 101 -4.63 -0.39 13.32
C LEU A 101 -4.48 0.10 14.77
N ALA A 102 -3.72 -0.60 15.61
CA ALA A 102 -3.54 -0.27 17.02
C ALA A 102 -2.76 1.05 17.23
N GLY A 103 -1.89 1.43 16.29
CA GLY A 103 -1.13 2.68 16.37
C GLY A 103 -1.79 3.89 15.68
N ILE A 104 -2.97 3.73 15.07
CA ILE A 104 -3.68 4.84 14.42
C ILE A 104 -4.37 5.70 15.48
N ARG A 105 -4.00 6.99 15.56
CA ARG A 105 -4.70 7.95 16.42
C ARG A 105 -6.13 8.14 15.94
N ARG A 106 -7.10 7.76 16.76
CA ARG A 106 -8.52 8.10 16.56
C ARG A 106 -8.76 9.49 17.09
N VAL A 107 -9.21 10.42 16.25
CA VAL A 107 -9.76 11.69 16.72
C VAL A 107 -11.16 11.40 17.28
N PRO A 108 -11.49 11.85 18.51
CA PRO A 108 -12.83 11.65 19.06
C PRO A 108 -13.88 12.28 18.15
N LYS A 109 -15.00 11.57 17.92
CA LYS A 109 -16.15 12.08 17.16
C LYS A 109 -16.63 13.38 17.83
N ARG A 110 -16.62 14.50 17.09
CA ARG A 110 -17.15 15.78 17.58
C ARG A 110 -18.60 15.56 18.04
N PRO A 111 -19.00 15.97 19.26
CA PRO A 111 -20.37 15.81 19.69
C PRO A 111 -21.31 16.52 18.71
N VAL A 112 -22.35 15.80 18.28
CA VAL A 112 -23.45 16.39 17.51
C VAL A 112 -24.15 17.37 18.47
N PRO A 113 -24.33 18.65 18.11
CA PRO A 113 -25.07 19.57 18.95
C PRO A 113 -26.48 19.02 19.16
N ALA A 114 -26.94 19.01 20.42
CA ALA A 114 -28.33 18.69 20.72
C ALA A 114 -29.21 19.76 20.07
N ASP A 115 -30.17 19.35 19.25
CA ASP A 115 -31.22 20.25 18.77
C ASP A 115 -32.04 20.72 19.99
N ASP A 116 -32.20 22.04 20.11
CA ASP A 116 -33.02 22.73 21.12
C ASP A 116 -34.53 22.52 20.89
#